data_AF-A0A916GXS9-F1
#
_entry.id   AF-A0A916GXS9-F1
#
_cell.length_a   1.000
_cell.length_b   1.000
_cell.length_c   1.000
_cell.angle_alpha   90.00
_cell.angle_beta   90.00
_cell.angle_gamma   90.00
#
_symmetry.space_group_name_H-M   'P 1'
#
loop_
_entity.id
_entity.type
_entity.pdbx_description
1 polymer ?
#
loop_
_entity_poly.entity_id
_entity_poly.type
_entity_poly.pdbx_seq_one_letter_code
_entity_poly.pdbx_strand_id
1 'polypeptide(L)'
;MSARSNTPLFRLKRPAWCVEIALYLLCIGVSRAQIARLLGVDERTVALWLERAGKHGERLHQHSCQNQEPAVVQMDELMARVRSTVKRWWVWFALDPHTKVLLSLHLGSRKTDSAMGFVHALVATFTPGYCPLFLSDGLPAYFYALTAHCGQWVGGKWQVAPRLAYAQMIKILRWRHLIACFPRVLCGSLPCGFLRADPNGLH
;
A
#
# COMPACT_ATOMS: atom_id res chain seq x y z
N MET A 1 -20.56 26.89 -2.93
CA MET A 1 -19.80 25.97 -2.05
C MET A 1 -18.47 26.62 -1.69
N SER A 2 -18.02 26.57 -0.43
CA SER A 2 -16.69 27.09 -0.05
C SER A 2 -15.60 26.16 -0.59
N ALA A 3 -14.47 26.72 -1.08
CA ALA A 3 -13.29 25.96 -1.51
C ALA A 3 -12.72 25.03 -0.42
N ARG A 4 -13.11 25.23 0.84
CA ARG A 4 -12.67 24.42 1.99
C ARG A 4 -13.57 23.21 2.26
N SER A 5 -14.72 23.10 1.62
CA SER A 5 -15.64 21.97 1.81
C SER A 5 -14.97 20.65 1.39
N ASN A 6 -15.17 19.60 2.18
CA ASN A 6 -14.56 18.26 2.01
C ASN A 6 -13.04 18.16 2.15
N THR A 7 -12.33 19.25 2.46
CA THR A 7 -10.87 19.27 2.71
C THR A 7 -10.54 19.18 4.21
N PRO A 8 -9.28 18.89 4.60
CA PRO A 8 -8.84 18.96 6.00
C PRO A 8 -9.02 20.35 6.63
N LEU A 9 -9.10 21.39 5.79
CA LEU A 9 -9.26 22.78 6.19
C LEU A 9 -10.71 23.14 6.55
N PHE A 10 -11.67 22.24 6.36
CA PHE A 10 -13.07 22.52 6.63
C PHE A 10 -13.34 22.87 8.11
N ARG A 11 -14.09 23.97 8.34
CA ARG A 11 -14.48 24.48 9.67
C ARG A 11 -13.32 24.73 10.64
N LEU A 12 -12.11 24.94 10.15
CA LEU A 12 -10.99 25.36 11.01
C LEU A 12 -11.00 26.87 11.22
N LYS A 13 -10.99 27.29 12.50
CA LYS A 13 -10.87 28.70 12.92
C LYS A 13 -9.49 29.29 12.64
N ARG A 14 -8.46 28.45 12.44
CA ARG A 14 -7.09 28.87 12.12
C ARG A 14 -6.92 29.13 10.62
N PRO A 15 -5.97 30.01 10.23
CA PRO A 15 -5.58 30.19 8.84
C PRO A 15 -5.08 28.89 8.19
N ALA A 16 -5.31 28.72 6.88
CA ALA A 16 -4.94 27.51 6.14
C ALA A 16 -3.44 27.20 6.19
N TRP A 17 -2.59 28.23 5.99
CA TRP A 17 -1.13 28.10 6.01
C TRP A 17 -0.60 27.45 7.29
N CYS A 18 -1.24 27.70 8.45
CA CYS A 18 -0.81 27.14 9.73
C CYS A 18 -1.01 25.62 9.77
N VAL A 19 -2.11 25.14 9.18
CA VAL A 19 -2.43 23.72 9.05
C VAL A 19 -1.52 23.06 8.02
N GLU A 20 -1.28 23.72 6.89
CA GLU A 20 -0.41 23.23 5.82
C GLU A 20 1.03 23.05 6.30
N ILE A 21 1.59 24.03 7.01
CA ILE A 21 2.92 23.92 7.62
C ILE A 21 2.95 22.76 8.62
N ALA A 22 1.93 22.63 9.48
CA ALA A 22 1.87 21.51 10.42
C ALA A 22 1.88 20.15 9.72
N LEU A 23 1.09 19.98 8.67
CA LEU A 23 1.02 18.73 7.89
C LEU A 23 2.34 18.45 7.16
N TYR A 24 2.95 19.47 6.54
CA TYR A 24 4.25 19.33 5.90
C TYR A 24 5.34 18.89 6.89
N LEU A 25 5.41 19.52 8.06
CA LEU A 25 6.37 19.17 9.10
C LEU A 25 6.16 17.75 9.64
N LEU A 26 4.91 17.29 9.75
CA LEU A 26 4.61 15.90 10.10
C LEU A 26 5.11 14.92 9.02
N CYS A 27 4.94 15.24 7.73
CA CYS A 27 5.39 14.40 6.62
C CYS A 27 6.91 14.20 6.60
N ILE A 28 7.69 15.21 7.01
CA ILE A 28 9.16 15.10 7.10
C ILE A 28 9.64 14.58 8.48
N GLY A 29 8.73 14.21 9.37
CA GLY A 29 9.04 13.51 10.63
C GLY A 29 9.25 14.40 11.87
N VAL A 30 8.87 15.69 11.82
CA VAL A 30 8.93 16.55 13.02
C VAL A 30 7.87 16.12 14.03
N SER A 31 8.24 16.06 15.31
CA SER A 31 7.31 15.61 16.35
C SER A 31 6.16 16.60 16.56
N ARG A 32 4.97 16.07 16.91
CA ARG A 32 3.79 16.89 17.20
C ARG A 32 4.06 17.95 18.28
N ALA A 33 4.84 17.63 19.32
CA ALA A 33 5.20 18.55 20.38
C ALA A 33 6.07 19.73 19.87
N GLN A 34 7.04 19.46 18.97
CA GLN A 34 7.83 20.52 18.33
C GLN A 34 6.97 21.42 17.45
N ILE A 35 6.05 20.84 16.67
CA ILE A 35 5.13 21.60 15.80
C ILE A 35 4.17 22.45 16.64
N ALA A 36 3.62 21.87 17.71
CA ALA A 36 2.74 22.57 18.66
C ALA A 36 3.42 23.79 19.27
N ARG A 37 4.68 23.63 19.72
CA ARG A 37 5.52 24.72 20.24
C ARG A 37 5.81 25.78 19.19
N LEU A 38 6.16 25.38 17.96
CA LEU A 38 6.45 26.29 16.85
C LEU A 38 5.24 27.16 16.48
N LEU A 39 4.05 26.55 16.43
CA LEU A 39 2.83 27.20 15.95
C LEU A 39 1.98 27.83 17.07
N GLY A 40 2.39 27.69 18.33
CA GLY A 40 1.65 28.22 19.48
C GLY A 40 0.27 27.56 19.64
N VAL A 41 0.18 26.24 19.42
CA VAL A 41 -1.06 25.45 19.53
C VAL A 41 -0.88 24.27 20.49
N ASP A 42 -1.99 23.68 20.91
CA ASP A 42 -1.98 22.44 21.70
C ASP A 42 -1.61 21.23 20.83
N GLU A 43 -0.86 20.26 21.37
CA GLU A 43 -0.46 19.04 20.64
C GLU A 43 -1.68 18.25 20.10
N ARG A 44 -2.80 18.24 20.83
CA ARG A 44 -4.06 17.61 20.41
C ARG A 44 -4.63 18.28 19.16
N THR A 45 -4.37 19.58 18.97
CA THR A 45 -4.79 20.31 17.76
C THR A 45 -4.01 19.82 16.54
N VAL A 46 -2.70 19.61 16.67
CA VAL A 46 -1.86 19.03 15.61
C VAL A 46 -2.30 17.59 15.29
N ALA A 47 -2.60 16.79 16.32
CA ALA A 47 -3.12 15.43 16.15
C ALA A 47 -4.46 15.42 15.40
N LEU A 48 -5.39 16.33 15.72
CA LEU A 48 -6.67 16.46 15.03
C LEU A 48 -6.49 16.84 13.56
N TRP A 49 -5.55 17.73 13.23
CA TRP A 49 -5.26 18.07 11.84
C TRP A 49 -4.71 16.88 11.06
N LEU A 50 -3.79 16.13 11.66
CA LEU A 50 -3.27 14.89 11.06
C LEU A 50 -4.38 13.88 10.80
N GLU A 51 -5.27 13.65 11.76
CA GLU A 51 -6.40 12.73 11.61
C GLU A 51 -7.34 13.15 10.46
N ARG A 52 -7.65 14.44 10.37
CA ARG A 52 -8.49 14.99 9.29
C ARG A 52 -7.80 14.87 7.94
N ALA A 53 -6.50 15.13 7.87
CA ALA A 53 -5.70 14.97 6.66
C ALA A 53 -5.66 13.50 6.23
N GLY A 54 -5.46 12.56 7.17
CA GLY A 54 -5.51 11.12 6.91
C GLY A 54 -6.85 10.67 6.33
N LYS A 55 -7.98 11.05 6.97
CA LYS A 55 -9.34 10.75 6.47
C LYS A 55 -9.64 11.39 5.11
N HIS A 56 -9.04 12.52 4.81
CA HIS A 56 -9.17 13.14 3.49
C HIS A 56 -8.32 12.40 2.45
N GLY A 57 -7.06 12.09 2.78
CA GLY A 57 -6.14 11.34 1.93
C GLY A 57 -6.66 9.95 1.60
N GLU A 58 -7.25 9.25 2.56
CA GLU A 58 -7.90 7.95 2.36
C GLU A 58 -9.02 8.03 1.32
N ARG A 59 -9.92 9.01 1.44
CA ARG A 59 -11.01 9.22 0.47
C ARG A 59 -10.49 9.58 -0.91
N LEU A 60 -9.48 10.46 -0.98
CA LEU A 60 -8.84 10.84 -2.25
C LEU A 60 -8.20 9.62 -2.91
N HIS A 61 -7.50 8.81 -2.14
CA HIS A 61 -6.85 7.59 -2.60
C HIS A 61 -7.86 6.56 -3.12
N GLN A 62 -8.93 6.28 -2.36
CA GLN A 62 -10.01 5.37 -2.76
C GLN A 62 -10.74 5.85 -4.03
N HIS A 63 -10.87 7.16 -4.22
CA HIS A 63 -11.47 7.72 -5.42
C HIS A 63 -10.53 7.65 -6.63
N SER A 64 -9.23 7.90 -6.41
CA SER A 64 -8.23 7.95 -7.50
C SER A 64 -7.78 6.56 -7.95
N CYS A 65 -7.78 5.58 -7.05
CA CYS A 65 -7.34 4.21 -7.31
C CYS A 65 -8.52 3.31 -7.69
N GLN A 66 -9.29 3.71 -8.71
CA GLN A 66 -10.37 2.91 -9.28
C GLN A 66 -10.03 2.54 -10.71
N ASN A 67 -10.54 1.40 -11.17
CA ASN A 67 -10.37 0.90 -12.54
C ASN A 67 -8.90 0.86 -12.98
N GLN A 68 -8.03 0.42 -12.07
CA GLN A 68 -6.59 0.32 -12.33
C GLN A 68 -6.29 -0.93 -13.17
N GLU A 69 -5.39 -0.78 -14.14
CA GLU A 69 -4.95 -1.87 -15.01
C GLU A 69 -3.41 -1.98 -15.05
N PRO A 70 -2.73 -2.12 -13.90
CA PRO A 70 -1.28 -2.19 -13.86
C PRO A 70 -0.81 -3.53 -14.45
N ALA A 71 0.21 -3.55 -15.30
CA ALA A 71 0.76 -4.81 -15.80
C ALA A 71 1.32 -5.70 -14.68
N VAL A 72 1.87 -5.07 -13.64
CA VAL A 72 2.52 -5.72 -12.49
C VAL A 72 2.09 -5.03 -11.20
N VAL A 73 1.88 -5.81 -10.15
CA VAL A 73 1.67 -5.30 -8.79
C VAL A 73 2.70 -5.91 -7.85
N GLN A 74 3.48 -5.05 -7.20
CA GLN A 74 4.42 -5.44 -6.14
C GLN A 74 3.74 -5.28 -4.78
N MET A 75 3.72 -6.36 -4.00
CA MET A 75 3.15 -6.41 -2.65
C MET A 75 4.25 -6.70 -1.63
N ASP A 76 4.19 -6.00 -0.50
CA ASP A 76 5.15 -6.18 0.60
C ASP A 76 4.54 -5.71 1.94
N GLU A 77 5.22 -6.02 3.03
CA GLU A 77 4.84 -5.70 4.39
C GLU A 77 5.99 -5.09 5.18
N LEU A 78 5.81 -3.86 5.63
CA LEU A 78 6.77 -3.17 6.49
C LEU A 78 6.35 -3.25 7.95
N MET A 79 7.26 -3.72 8.79
CA MET A 79 7.06 -3.71 10.23
C MET A 79 7.08 -2.28 10.76
N ALA A 80 6.01 -1.88 11.44
CA ALA A 80 5.88 -0.60 12.11
C ALA A 80 5.89 -0.80 13.63
N ARG A 81 6.81 -0.11 14.31
CA ARG A 81 6.82 -0.04 15.78
C ARG A 81 5.94 1.11 16.24
N VAL A 82 4.83 0.79 16.90
CA VAL A 82 3.99 1.78 17.57
C VAL A 82 4.48 1.91 19.01
N ARG A 83 4.94 3.11 19.40
CA ARG A 83 5.64 3.38 20.67
C ARG A 83 4.89 2.94 21.94
N SER A 84 3.58 2.75 21.87
CA SER A 84 2.72 2.43 23.02
C SER A 84 2.34 0.94 23.15
N THR A 85 2.77 0.07 22.23
CA THR A 85 2.37 -1.35 22.25
C THR A 85 3.55 -2.29 22.03
N VAL A 86 3.63 -3.35 22.83
CA VAL A 86 4.55 -4.50 22.58
C VAL A 86 4.20 -5.20 21.25
N LYS A 87 2.95 -5.04 20.79
CA LYS A 87 2.45 -5.58 19.53
C LYS A 87 3.17 -4.93 18.33
N ARG A 88 3.73 -5.78 17.45
CA ARG A 88 4.25 -5.36 16.14
C ARG A 88 3.08 -5.14 15.19
N TRP A 89 3.03 -3.96 14.58
CA TRP A 89 2.11 -3.66 13.50
C TRP A 89 2.82 -3.85 12.17
N TRP A 90 2.04 -4.20 11.14
CA TRP A 90 2.54 -4.35 9.78
C TRP A 90 1.74 -3.45 8.86
N VAL A 91 2.48 -2.71 8.03
CA VAL A 91 1.95 -1.90 6.94
C VAL A 91 2.06 -2.76 5.69
N TRP A 92 0.94 -3.28 5.24
CA TRP A 92 0.81 -3.99 3.97
C TRP A 92 0.58 -2.95 2.87
N PHE A 93 1.29 -3.07 1.76
CA PHE A 93 1.10 -2.16 0.65
C PHE A 93 1.29 -2.84 -0.69
N ALA A 94 0.53 -2.38 -1.68
CA ALA A 94 0.64 -2.78 -3.07
C ALA A 94 0.97 -1.56 -3.90
N LEU A 95 1.94 -1.69 -4.81
CA LEU A 95 2.36 -0.61 -5.69
C LEU A 95 2.49 -1.10 -7.13
N ASP A 96 2.17 -0.23 -8.06
CA ASP A 96 2.57 -0.40 -9.46
C ASP A 96 4.05 0.02 -9.60
N PRO A 97 4.97 -0.90 -9.96
CA PRO A 97 6.38 -0.56 -10.05
C PRO A 97 6.71 0.42 -11.17
N HIS A 98 5.84 0.59 -12.17
CA HIS A 98 6.04 1.53 -13.26
C HIS A 98 5.64 2.96 -12.84
N THR A 99 4.38 3.17 -12.46
CA THR A 99 3.86 4.50 -12.10
C THR A 99 4.20 4.92 -10.67
N LYS A 100 4.63 3.98 -9.82
CA LYS A 100 4.83 4.14 -8.37
C LYS A 100 3.55 4.49 -7.61
N VAL A 101 2.38 4.35 -8.24
CA VAL A 101 1.10 4.52 -7.56
C VAL A 101 0.95 3.43 -6.51
N LEU A 102 0.67 3.85 -5.29
CA LEU A 102 0.21 2.98 -4.22
C LEU A 102 -1.23 2.58 -4.57
N LEU A 103 -1.52 1.30 -4.71
CA LEU A 103 -2.84 0.79 -5.12
C LEU A 103 -3.69 0.42 -3.90
N SER A 104 -3.05 -0.06 -2.84
CA SER A 104 -3.73 -0.44 -1.60
C SER A 104 -2.76 -0.32 -0.42
N LEU A 105 -3.30 0.04 0.75
CA LEU A 105 -2.60 0.15 2.01
C LEU A 105 -3.46 -0.47 3.12
N HIS A 106 -2.87 -1.31 3.97
CA HIS A 106 -3.58 -1.93 5.08
C HIS A 106 -2.70 -2.01 6.33
N LEU A 107 -3.24 -1.64 7.49
CA LEU A 107 -2.57 -1.78 8.78
C LEU A 107 -3.13 -2.99 9.52
N GLY A 108 -2.28 -3.97 9.78
CA GLY A 108 -2.74 -5.24 10.34
C GLY A 108 -1.66 -6.07 11.01
N SER A 109 -2.02 -7.30 11.36
CA SER A 109 -1.06 -8.31 11.77
C SER A 109 -0.38 -8.92 10.54
N ARG A 110 0.75 -9.64 10.69
CA ARG A 110 1.35 -10.40 9.58
C ARG A 110 0.77 -11.81 9.49
N LYS A 111 -0.55 -11.90 9.32
CA LYS A 111 -1.30 -13.16 9.28
C LYS A 111 -2.34 -13.14 8.16
N THR A 112 -2.96 -14.29 7.93
CA THR A 112 -3.91 -14.54 6.85
C THR A 112 -5.11 -13.59 6.85
N ASP A 113 -5.64 -13.23 8.01
CA ASP A 113 -6.77 -12.28 8.12
C ASP A 113 -6.46 -10.92 7.48
N SER A 114 -5.27 -10.37 7.78
CA SER A 114 -4.80 -9.10 7.23
C SER A 114 -4.45 -9.24 5.74
N ALA A 115 -3.87 -10.37 5.32
CA ALA A 115 -3.62 -10.65 3.91
C ALA A 115 -4.92 -10.71 3.10
N MET A 116 -5.97 -11.37 3.62
CA MET A 116 -7.28 -11.46 2.97
C MET A 116 -7.90 -10.08 2.82
N GLY A 117 -7.95 -9.28 3.89
CA GLY A 117 -8.50 -7.91 3.82
C GLY A 117 -7.70 -7.00 2.89
N PHE A 118 -6.38 -7.10 2.91
CA PHE A 118 -5.49 -6.33 2.04
C PHE A 118 -5.68 -6.67 0.56
N VAL A 119 -5.68 -7.96 0.20
CA VAL A 119 -5.89 -8.41 -1.19
C VAL A 119 -7.31 -8.13 -1.66
N HIS A 120 -8.32 -8.25 -0.78
CA HIS A 120 -9.69 -7.85 -1.09
C HIS A 120 -9.76 -6.39 -1.54
N ALA A 121 -9.20 -5.48 -0.73
CA ALA A 121 -9.17 -4.06 -1.03
C ALA A 121 -8.36 -3.75 -2.30
N LEU A 122 -7.24 -4.46 -2.51
CA LEU A 122 -6.42 -4.33 -3.71
C LEU A 122 -7.18 -4.75 -4.98
N VAL A 123 -7.81 -5.92 -4.99
CA VAL A 123 -8.55 -6.40 -6.17
C VAL A 123 -9.71 -5.48 -6.52
N ALA A 124 -10.34 -4.87 -5.51
CA ALA A 124 -11.42 -3.89 -5.71
C ALA A 124 -10.95 -2.59 -6.41
N THR A 125 -9.64 -2.32 -6.47
CA THR A 125 -9.09 -1.15 -7.18
C THR A 125 -9.00 -1.37 -8.69
N PHE A 126 -9.02 -2.63 -9.14
CA PHE A 126 -8.83 -2.97 -10.55
C PHE A 126 -10.13 -2.83 -11.35
N THR A 127 -9.99 -2.69 -12.67
CA THR A 127 -11.15 -2.87 -13.58
C THR A 127 -11.79 -4.24 -13.32
N PRO A 128 -13.13 -4.36 -13.31
CA PRO A 128 -13.81 -5.63 -13.07
C PRO A 128 -13.29 -6.75 -13.97
N GLY A 129 -12.82 -7.82 -13.36
CA GLY A 129 -12.19 -8.90 -14.10
C GLY A 129 -10.90 -8.47 -14.79
N TYR A 130 -10.08 -7.63 -14.17
CA TYR A 130 -8.67 -7.46 -14.53
C TYR A 130 -7.80 -8.29 -13.56
N CYS A 131 -6.66 -8.80 -14.03
CA CYS A 131 -5.77 -9.62 -13.20
C CYS A 131 -4.31 -9.36 -13.61
N PRO A 132 -3.54 -8.59 -12.81
CA PRO A 132 -2.15 -8.29 -13.10
C PRO A 132 -1.23 -9.47 -12.76
N LEU A 133 0.05 -9.35 -13.12
CA LEU A 133 1.09 -10.16 -12.50
C LEU A 133 1.35 -9.66 -11.06
N PHE A 134 1.13 -10.51 -10.08
CA PHE A 134 1.46 -10.21 -8.69
C PHE A 134 2.88 -10.66 -8.33
N LEU A 135 3.60 -9.82 -7.58
CA LEU A 135 4.92 -10.11 -7.05
C LEU A 135 4.93 -9.87 -5.54
N SER A 136 5.56 -10.76 -4.77
CA SER A 136 5.76 -10.55 -3.32
C SER A 136 7.10 -11.13 -2.83
N ASP A 137 7.46 -10.86 -1.57
CA ASP A 137 8.62 -11.47 -0.89
C ASP A 137 8.39 -12.94 -0.48
N GLY A 138 7.16 -13.43 -0.60
CA GLY A 138 6.79 -14.83 -0.39
C GLY A 138 6.21 -15.17 0.96
N LEU A 139 5.57 -14.24 1.67
CA LEU A 139 4.68 -14.61 2.76
C LEU A 139 3.60 -15.60 2.23
N PRO A 140 3.47 -16.82 2.80
CA PRO A 140 2.53 -17.83 2.27
C PRO A 140 1.07 -17.36 2.21
N ALA A 141 0.69 -16.43 3.09
CA ALA A 141 -0.65 -15.85 3.15
C ALA A 141 -1.09 -15.20 1.82
N TYR A 142 -0.16 -14.66 1.03
CA TYR A 142 -0.47 -14.07 -0.27
C TYR A 142 -1.03 -15.08 -1.25
N PHE A 143 -0.51 -16.31 -1.29
CA PHE A 143 -0.99 -17.32 -2.23
C PHE A 143 -2.47 -17.63 -1.98
N TYR A 144 -2.85 -17.84 -0.72
CA TYR A 144 -4.23 -18.10 -0.33
C TYR A 144 -5.12 -16.88 -0.55
N ALA A 145 -4.64 -15.68 -0.23
CA ALA A 145 -5.40 -14.46 -0.43
C ALA A 145 -5.65 -14.17 -1.91
N LEU A 146 -4.64 -14.30 -2.77
CA LEU A 146 -4.78 -14.11 -4.21
C LEU A 146 -5.73 -15.14 -4.83
N THR A 147 -5.57 -16.43 -4.49
CA THR A 147 -6.44 -17.49 -5.03
C THR A 147 -7.88 -17.37 -4.53
N ALA A 148 -8.12 -16.79 -3.35
CA ALA A 148 -9.46 -16.54 -2.82
C ALA A 148 -10.16 -15.30 -3.41
N HIS A 149 -9.43 -14.36 -4.03
CA HIS A 149 -9.98 -13.10 -4.53
C HIS A 149 -9.88 -12.94 -6.05
N CYS A 150 -8.92 -13.62 -6.69
CA CYS A 150 -8.75 -13.62 -8.14
C CYS A 150 -9.40 -14.88 -8.73
N GLY A 151 -10.71 -14.81 -8.95
CA GLY A 151 -11.49 -15.93 -9.44
C GLY A 151 -12.96 -15.57 -9.63
N GLN A 152 -13.79 -16.60 -9.77
CA GLN A 152 -15.22 -16.44 -9.96
C GLN A 152 -15.99 -17.65 -9.42
N TRP A 153 -17.25 -17.43 -9.07
CA TRP A 153 -18.17 -18.51 -8.73
C TRP A 153 -18.79 -19.09 -9.99
N VAL A 154 -18.58 -20.39 -10.22
CA VAL A 154 -19.16 -21.13 -11.36
C VAL A 154 -19.91 -22.34 -10.80
N GLY A 155 -21.22 -22.39 -11.02
CA GLY A 155 -22.05 -23.50 -10.53
C GLY A 155 -21.96 -23.74 -9.02
N GLY A 156 -21.88 -22.67 -8.22
CA GLY A 156 -21.77 -22.75 -6.75
C GLY A 156 -20.40 -23.16 -6.22
N LYS A 157 -19.37 -23.27 -7.08
CA LYS A 157 -17.99 -23.55 -6.69
C LYS A 157 -17.08 -22.39 -7.07
N TRP A 158 -16.18 -22.02 -6.16
CA TRP A 158 -15.14 -21.03 -6.45
C TRP A 158 -14.10 -21.63 -7.41
N GLN A 159 -13.79 -20.90 -8.48
CA GLN A 159 -12.74 -21.25 -9.43
C GLN A 159 -11.73 -20.11 -9.52
N VAL A 160 -10.46 -20.42 -9.28
CA VAL A 160 -9.35 -19.48 -9.45
C VAL A 160 -9.27 -19.05 -10.90
N ALA A 161 -9.04 -17.75 -11.14
CA ALA A 161 -8.93 -17.21 -12.49
C ALA A 161 -7.78 -17.90 -13.25
N PRO A 162 -8.02 -18.47 -14.45
CA PRO A 162 -6.95 -19.15 -15.22
C PRO A 162 -5.76 -18.26 -15.56
N ARG A 163 -5.99 -16.94 -15.61
CA ARG A 163 -4.99 -15.89 -15.88
C ARG A 163 -4.24 -15.40 -14.63
N LEU A 164 -4.55 -15.90 -13.44
CA LEU A 164 -3.85 -15.48 -12.23
C LEU A 164 -2.37 -15.81 -12.37
N ALA A 165 -1.54 -14.76 -12.42
CA ALA A 165 -0.09 -14.89 -12.46
C ALA A 165 0.48 -14.35 -11.14
N TYR A 166 1.22 -15.18 -10.42
CA TYR A 166 1.83 -14.83 -9.14
C TYR A 166 3.22 -15.44 -9.02
N ALA A 167 4.20 -14.60 -8.71
CA ALA A 167 5.55 -15.03 -8.43
C ALA A 167 6.08 -14.45 -7.11
N GLN A 168 6.85 -15.27 -6.41
CA GLN A 168 7.66 -14.84 -5.28
C GLN A 168 9.02 -14.34 -5.80
N MET A 169 9.48 -13.18 -5.34
CA MET A 169 10.82 -12.69 -5.63
C MET A 169 11.84 -13.32 -4.68
N ILE A 170 12.71 -14.18 -5.21
CA ILE A 170 13.81 -14.81 -4.49
C ILE A 170 15.03 -13.89 -4.54
N LYS A 171 15.47 -13.43 -3.36
CA LYS A 171 16.64 -12.54 -3.19
C LYS A 171 17.84 -13.36 -2.72
N ILE A 172 18.94 -13.30 -3.47
CA ILE A 172 20.23 -13.84 -3.05
C ILE A 172 21.07 -12.68 -2.49
N LEU A 173 21.44 -12.79 -1.22
CA LEU A 173 22.23 -11.80 -0.50
C LEU A 173 23.63 -12.35 -0.20
N ARG A 174 24.67 -11.52 -0.34
CA ARG A 174 26.02 -11.79 0.15
C ARG A 174 26.47 -10.61 1.00
N TRP A 175 26.88 -10.87 2.24
CA TRP A 175 27.24 -9.79 3.19
C TRP A 175 26.18 -8.68 3.30
N ARG A 176 24.89 -9.04 3.20
CA ARG A 176 23.71 -8.12 3.15
C ARG A 176 23.56 -7.29 1.87
N HIS A 177 24.40 -7.48 0.86
CA HIS A 177 24.22 -6.89 -0.47
C HIS A 177 23.41 -7.84 -1.37
N LEU A 178 22.43 -7.29 -2.07
CA LEU A 178 21.65 -8.00 -3.09
C LEU A 178 22.53 -8.28 -4.30
N ILE A 179 22.75 -9.56 -4.59
CA ILE A 179 23.54 -10.01 -5.75
C ILE A 179 22.64 -10.46 -6.89
N ALA A 180 21.54 -11.14 -6.57
CA ALA A 180 20.59 -11.58 -7.56
C ALA A 180 19.17 -11.52 -7.01
N CYS A 181 18.23 -11.27 -7.90
CA CYS A 181 16.81 -11.30 -7.61
C CYS A 181 16.11 -11.96 -8.79
N PHE A 182 15.39 -13.05 -8.56
CA PHE A 182 14.67 -13.75 -9.62
C PHE A 182 13.30 -14.22 -9.14
N PRO A 183 12.29 -14.23 -10.03
CA PRO A 183 10.97 -14.70 -9.67
C PRO A 183 10.92 -16.24 -9.63
N ARG A 184 10.29 -16.78 -8.59
CA ARG A 184 9.79 -18.16 -8.51
C ARG A 184 8.29 -18.12 -8.74
N VAL A 185 7.83 -18.68 -9.85
CA VAL A 185 6.41 -18.74 -10.18
C VAL A 185 5.69 -19.69 -9.20
N LEU A 186 4.62 -19.20 -8.59
CA LEU A 186 3.76 -19.97 -7.69
C LEU A 186 2.40 -20.27 -8.34
N CYS A 187 1.93 -19.41 -9.25
CA CYS A 187 0.71 -19.60 -10.02
C CYS A 187 0.83 -18.94 -11.40
N GLY A 188 0.24 -19.57 -12.42
CA GLY A 188 0.23 -19.06 -13.79
C GLY A 188 1.59 -19.11 -14.49
N SER A 189 1.78 -18.22 -15.45
CA SER A 189 3.02 -18.06 -16.23
C SER A 189 3.45 -16.60 -16.27
N LEU A 190 4.76 -16.36 -16.30
CA LEU A 190 5.30 -15.00 -16.44
C LEU A 190 5.24 -14.52 -17.89
N PRO A 191 5.03 -13.22 -18.14
CA PRO A 191 5.17 -12.64 -19.48
C PRO A 191 6.58 -12.89 -20.06
N CYS A 192 6.67 -13.13 -21.36
CA CYS A 192 7.94 -13.23 -22.06
C CYS A 192 8.81 -11.97 -21.82
N GLY A 193 10.07 -12.15 -21.41
CA GLY A 193 11.01 -11.05 -21.16
C GLY A 193 11.10 -10.56 -19.71
N PHE A 194 10.22 -11.02 -18.82
CA PHE A 194 10.20 -10.60 -17.40
C PHE A 194 11.47 -11.00 -16.60
N LEU A 195 12.23 -11.99 -17.08
CA LEU A 195 13.44 -12.54 -16.41
C LEU A 195 14.75 -11.77 -16.68
N ARG A 196 14.76 -10.72 -17.52
CA ARG A 196 15.99 -9.97 -17.82
C ARG A 196 16.17 -8.81 -16.84
N ALA A 197 16.47 -9.11 -15.58
CA ALA A 197 17.12 -8.14 -14.71
C ALA A 197 18.63 -8.40 -14.80
N ASP A 198 19.31 -7.61 -15.62
CA ASP A 198 20.77 -7.61 -15.69
C ASP A 198 21.32 -7.10 -14.34
N PRO A 199 22.11 -7.88 -13.58
CA PRO A 199 22.62 -7.45 -12.27
C PRO A 199 23.59 -6.25 -12.35
N ASN A 200 23.94 -5.77 -13.55
CA ASN A 200 24.85 -4.64 -13.78
C ASN A 200 24.18 -3.38 -14.36
N GLY A 201 22.85 -3.25 -14.30
CA GLY A 201 22.13 -2.07 -14.80
C GLY A 201 22.38 -0.79 -13.98
N LEU A 202 23.50 -0.13 -14.22
CA LEU A 202 23.72 1.29 -13.96
C LEU A 202 22.86 2.11 -14.94
N HIS A 203 21.91 2.87 -14.41
CA HIS A 203 21.41 4.10 -15.01
C HIS A 203 21.69 5.25 -14.06
#